data_AF-A0A6A1QJB6-F1
#
_entry.id   AF-A0A6A1QJB6-F1
#
_cell.length_a   1.000
_cell.length_b   1.000
_cell.length_c   1.000
_cell.angle_alpha   90.00
_cell.angle_beta   90.00
_cell.angle_gamma   90.00
#
_symmetry.space_group_name_H-M   'P 1'
#
loop_
_entity.id
_entity.type
_entity.pdbx_description
1 polymer ?
#
loop_
_entity_poly.entity_id
_entity_poly.type
_entity_poly.pdbx_seq_one_letter_code
_entity_poly.pdbx_strand_id
1 'polypeptide(L)'
;MEVTVPTTLNVLNGSDARLSCTFNSCYTVNHKQFSLNWTYQECSNCSEEMFLQFRMKIINLKLERFRDRVEFSGNPSKYDVSVTLRNPPERDSTVAVIVGASVGGFLAVVILVLMVVKCVRRKKEQKLSTDDLKTEEEGKTDGEGNADDGTK
;
A
#
# COMPACT_ATOMS: atom_id res chain seq x y z
N MET A 1 5.59 7.78 -3.18
CA MET A 1 5.14 6.57 -2.47
C MET A 1 4.43 7.06 -1.23
N GLU A 2 3.25 6.56 -0.96
CA GLU A 2 2.46 6.87 0.23
C GLU A 2 2.34 5.60 1.07
N VAL A 3 2.47 5.74 2.39
CA VAL A 3 2.32 4.62 3.33
C VAL A 3 1.12 4.93 4.21
N THR A 4 0.16 4.00 4.25
CA THR A 4 -1.05 4.11 5.06
C THR A 4 -0.92 3.16 6.24
N VAL A 5 -0.88 3.72 7.44
CA VAL A 5 -0.87 3.01 8.73
C VAL A 5 -1.87 3.67 9.67
N PRO A 6 -2.58 2.89 10.51
CA PRO A 6 -3.46 3.46 11.52
C PRO A 6 -2.63 4.20 12.58
N THR A 7 -3.07 5.40 12.96
CA THR A 7 -2.39 6.24 13.96
C THR A 7 -2.52 5.68 15.37
N THR A 8 -3.60 4.96 15.63
CA THR A 8 -3.90 4.29 16.90
C THR A 8 -4.56 2.95 16.58
N LEU A 9 -4.19 1.91 17.33
CA LEU A 9 -4.79 0.59 17.23
C LEU A 9 -5.30 0.18 18.60
N ASN A 10 -6.62 0.03 18.74
CA ASN A 10 -7.23 -0.46 19.96
C ASN A 10 -7.38 -1.97 19.85
N VAL A 11 -6.73 -2.71 20.74
CA VAL A 11 -6.73 -4.16 20.75
C VAL A 11 -7.30 -4.64 22.07
N LEU A 12 -8.22 -5.60 22.02
CA LEU A 12 -8.76 -6.21 23.23
C LEU A 12 -7.67 -7.07 23.87
N ASN A 13 -7.62 -7.07 25.20
CA ASN A 13 -6.69 -7.93 25.92
C ASN A 13 -6.89 -9.40 25.54
N GLY A 14 -5.81 -10.13 25.28
CA GLY A 14 -5.85 -11.52 24.83
C GLY A 14 -6.23 -11.72 23.36
N SER A 15 -6.47 -10.67 22.58
CA SER A 15 -6.76 -10.76 21.14
C SER A 15 -5.53 -10.44 20.27
N ASP A 16 -5.53 -10.91 19.02
CA ASP A 16 -4.44 -10.65 18.08
C ASP A 16 -4.56 -9.24 17.47
N ALA A 17 -3.42 -8.55 17.41
CA ALA A 17 -3.32 -7.21 16.83
C ALA A 17 -2.87 -7.27 15.38
N ARG A 18 -3.72 -6.87 14.43
CA ARG A 18 -3.30 -6.70 13.03
C ARG A 18 -2.82 -5.27 12.79
N LEU A 19 -1.51 -5.10 12.76
CA LEU A 19 -0.83 -3.87 12.34
C LEU A 19 -0.95 -3.73 10.83
N SER A 20 -2.00 -3.03 10.40
CA SER A 20 -2.29 -2.83 8.98
C SER A 20 -1.33 -1.82 8.39
N CYS A 21 -0.60 -2.22 7.34
CA CYS A 21 0.25 -1.31 6.58
C CYS A 21 0.08 -1.60 5.09
N THR A 22 -0.43 -0.62 4.37
CA THR A 22 -0.45 -0.66 2.92
C THR A 22 0.40 0.48 2.39
N PHE A 23 1.01 0.27 1.23
CA PHE A 23 1.68 1.35 0.53
C PHE A 23 1.04 1.54 -0.82
N ASN A 24 0.75 2.80 -1.16
CA ASN A 24 0.27 3.14 -2.48
C ASN A 24 1.40 3.80 -3.27
N SER A 25 1.58 3.36 -4.50
CA SER A 25 2.58 3.89 -5.40
C SER A 25 2.03 3.88 -6.82
N CYS A 26 2.13 5.00 -7.51
CA CYS A 26 1.81 5.09 -8.94
C CYS A 26 2.78 4.26 -9.82
N TYR A 27 3.77 3.62 -9.21
CA TYR A 27 4.83 2.85 -9.84
C TYR A 27 4.81 1.40 -9.34
N THR A 28 5.09 0.45 -10.23
CA THR A 28 5.42 -0.92 -9.86
C THR A 28 6.66 -0.90 -8.97
N VAL A 29 6.47 -1.24 -7.70
CA VAL A 29 7.55 -1.23 -6.71
C VAL A 29 8.56 -2.30 -7.08
N ASN A 30 9.80 -1.88 -7.37
CA ASN A 30 10.89 -2.81 -7.63
C ASN A 30 11.32 -3.42 -6.28
N HIS A 31 11.01 -4.70 -6.08
CA HIS A 31 11.29 -5.44 -4.85
C HIS A 31 12.77 -5.41 -4.44
N LYS A 32 13.70 -5.14 -5.38
CA LYS A 32 15.14 -5.03 -5.11
C LYS A 32 15.55 -3.68 -4.50
N GLN A 33 14.81 -2.61 -4.78
CA GLN A 33 15.13 -1.25 -4.33
C GLN A 33 14.23 -0.78 -3.20
N PHE A 34 13.18 -1.56 -2.89
CA PHE A 34 12.23 -1.23 -1.84
C PHE A 34 12.57 -1.99 -0.55
N SER A 35 12.76 -1.22 0.51
CA SER A 35 12.83 -1.75 1.87
C SER A 35 11.86 -1.02 2.77
N LEU A 36 11.17 -1.79 3.60
CA LEU A 36 10.26 -1.29 4.62
C LEU A 36 10.67 -1.85 5.97
N ASN A 37 10.83 -0.96 6.93
CA ASN A 37 11.19 -1.31 8.29
C ASN A 37 9.98 -1.11 9.20
N TRP A 38 9.66 -2.13 9.98
CA TRP A 38 8.76 -2.05 11.12
C TRP A 38 9.58 -1.82 12.38
N THR A 39 9.42 -0.64 12.96
CA THR A 39 10.04 -0.30 14.24
C THR A 39 8.99 -0.18 15.33
N TYR A 40 9.39 -0.58 16.53
CA TYR A 40 8.62 -0.47 17.75
C TYR A 40 9.25 0.59 18.63
N GLN A 41 8.41 1.43 19.22
CA GLN A 41 8.81 2.40 20.22
C GLN A 41 7.86 2.33 21.41
N GLU A 42 8.41 2.10 22.61
CA GLU A 42 7.62 1.94 23.85
C GLU A 42 7.13 3.29 24.41
N CYS A 43 7.89 4.36 24.21
CA CYS A 43 7.56 5.70 24.65
C CYS A 43 8.14 6.74 23.69
N SER A 44 7.58 7.95 23.64
CA SER A 44 7.99 9.00 22.67
C SER A 44 9.48 9.35 22.70
N ASN A 45 10.15 9.15 23.83
CA ASN A 45 11.59 9.41 24.02
C ASN A 45 12.44 8.13 24.14
N CYS A 46 11.83 6.96 23.93
CA CYS A 46 12.52 5.67 23.96
C CYS A 46 13.21 5.41 22.61
N SER A 47 14.23 4.55 22.62
CA SER A 47 14.87 4.08 21.39
C SER A 47 13.91 3.26 20.53
N GLU A 48 14.00 3.45 19.21
CA GLU A 48 13.28 2.62 18.25
C GLU A 48 13.98 1.27 18.05
N GLU A 49 13.21 0.18 18.09
CA GLU A 49 13.72 -1.16 17.87
C GLU A 49 13.06 -1.80 16.64
N MET A 50 13.87 -2.19 15.66
CA MET A 50 13.37 -2.88 14.47
C MET A 50 13.05 -4.33 14.78
N PHE A 51 11.81 -4.76 14.53
CA PHE A 51 11.39 -6.14 14.77
C PHE A 51 11.06 -6.91 13.49
N LEU A 52 10.78 -6.21 12.39
CA LEU A 52 10.53 -6.84 11.09
C LEU A 52 11.01 -5.93 9.95
N GLN A 53 11.59 -6.53 8.92
CA GLN A 53 12.01 -5.84 7.71
C GLN A 53 11.51 -6.58 6.47
N PHE A 54 10.98 -5.83 5.51
CA PHE A 54 10.76 -6.32 4.16
C PHE A 54 11.86 -5.78 3.24
N ARG A 55 12.70 -6.65 2.70
CA ARG A 55 13.73 -6.33 1.70
C ARG A 55 13.93 -7.50 0.76
N MET A 56 13.30 -7.47 -0.41
CA MET A 56 13.10 -8.62 -1.33
C MET A 56 12.33 -9.81 -0.72
N LYS A 57 12.49 -10.06 0.58
CA LYS A 57 11.86 -11.08 1.42
C LYS A 57 11.51 -10.49 2.78
N ILE A 58 10.68 -11.19 3.54
CA ILE A 58 10.40 -10.87 4.94
C ILE A 58 11.54 -11.39 5.81
N ILE A 59 12.04 -10.52 6.69
CA ILE A 59 13.10 -10.77 7.65
C ILE A 59 12.52 -10.45 9.03
N ASN A 60 12.30 -11.47 9.85
CA ASN A 60 11.84 -11.30 11.23
C ASN A 60 13.07 -11.25 12.15
N LEU A 61 13.24 -10.14 12.88
CA LEU A 61 14.40 -9.92 13.74
C LEU A 61 14.23 -10.55 15.13
N LYS A 62 13.07 -11.15 15.44
CA LYS A 62 12.76 -11.84 16.70
C LYS A 62 13.17 -11.04 17.93
N LEU A 63 12.60 -9.85 18.08
CA LEU A 63 12.79 -9.05 19.28
C LEU A 63 12.41 -9.87 20.51
N GLU A 64 13.29 -9.96 21.51
CA GLU A 64 13.07 -10.75 22.75
C GLU A 64 11.71 -10.46 23.41
N ARG A 65 11.29 -9.20 23.38
CA ARG A 65 9.98 -8.76 23.88
C ARG A 65 8.81 -9.44 23.15
N PHE A 66 8.91 -9.61 21.85
CA PHE A 66 7.85 -10.20 21.04
C PHE A 66 7.99 -11.71 20.89
N ARG A 67 9.19 -12.26 21.10
CA ARG A 67 9.50 -13.69 20.90
C ARG A 67 9.03 -14.13 19.51
N ASP A 68 8.27 -15.22 19.43
CA ASP A 68 7.70 -15.74 18.18
C ASP A 68 6.25 -15.27 17.94
N ARG A 69 5.82 -14.15 18.55
CA ARG A 69 4.44 -13.64 18.41
C ARG A 69 4.21 -12.77 17.16
N VAL A 70 5.26 -12.45 16.42
CA VAL A 70 5.20 -11.60 15.22
C VAL A 70 5.06 -12.48 13.98
N GLU A 71 3.97 -12.31 13.24
CA GLU A 71 3.67 -13.03 12.01
C GLU A 71 3.37 -12.07 10.87
N PHE A 72 3.96 -12.32 9.70
CA PHE A 72 3.63 -11.56 8.51
C PHE A 72 2.26 -11.99 7.98
N SER A 73 1.37 -11.03 7.75
CA SER A 73 -0.03 -11.26 7.37
C SER A 73 -0.47 -10.51 6.10
N GLY A 74 0.47 -9.81 5.45
CA GLY A 74 0.23 -9.03 4.25
C GLY A 74 0.48 -9.81 2.97
N ASN A 75 0.27 -9.15 1.83
CA ASN A 75 0.64 -9.61 0.50
C ASN A 75 1.42 -8.51 -0.23
N PRO A 76 2.77 -8.61 -0.33
CA PRO A 76 3.59 -7.56 -0.94
C PRO A 76 3.26 -7.31 -2.42
N SER A 77 2.75 -8.31 -3.14
CA SER A 77 2.30 -8.16 -4.54
C SER A 77 1.04 -7.32 -4.67
N LYS A 78 0.24 -7.21 -3.60
CA LYS A 78 -0.92 -6.33 -3.49
C LYS A 78 -0.62 -5.07 -2.68
N TYR A 79 0.67 -4.77 -2.47
CA TYR A 79 1.13 -3.64 -1.67
C TYR A 79 0.67 -3.63 -0.22
N ASP A 80 0.37 -4.82 0.31
CA ASP A 80 0.00 -5.04 1.70
C ASP A 80 1.20 -5.67 2.43
N VAL A 81 1.70 -4.99 3.46
CA VAL A 81 2.83 -5.41 4.29
C VAL A 81 2.44 -5.50 5.75
N SER A 82 1.15 -5.79 6.00
CA SER A 82 0.58 -5.91 7.34
C SER A 82 1.20 -7.03 8.15
N VAL A 83 1.32 -6.80 9.46
CA VAL A 83 1.90 -7.74 10.42
C VAL A 83 0.86 -8.03 11.50
N THR A 84 0.75 -9.29 11.90
CA THR A 84 -0.07 -9.70 13.03
C THR A 84 0.84 -9.95 14.23
N LEU A 85 0.55 -9.28 15.34
CA LEU A 85 1.20 -9.49 16.62
C LEU A 85 0.22 -10.24 17.53
N ARG A 86 0.56 -11.48 17.86
CA ARG A 86 -0.27 -12.33 18.71
C ARG A 86 -0.17 -11.91 20.16
N ASN A 87 -1.31 -11.87 20.85
CA ASN A 87 -1.43 -11.54 22.27
C ASN A 87 -0.49 -10.37 22.68
N PRO A 88 -0.67 -9.15 22.11
CA PRO A 88 0.23 -8.03 22.36
C PRO A 88 0.28 -7.71 23.86
N PRO A 89 1.42 -7.23 24.38
CA PRO A 89 1.51 -6.86 25.79
C PRO A 89 0.51 -5.73 26.10
N GLU A 90 -0.33 -5.96 27.10
CA GLU A 90 -1.25 -4.96 27.65
C GLU A 90 -0.44 -3.98 28.51
N ARG A 91 -0.25 -2.75 28.03
CA ARG A 91 0.22 -1.62 28.85
C ARG A 91 -0.35 -0.31 28.32
N ASP A 92 -0.60 0.64 29.23
CA ASP A 92 -1.09 2.03 29.02
C ASP A 92 -0.18 2.93 28.15
N SER A 93 0.68 2.36 27.33
CA SER A 93 1.64 3.07 26.50
C SER A 93 1.16 3.10 25.06
N THR A 94 0.98 4.31 24.52
CA THR A 94 0.74 4.55 23.09
C THR A 94 1.83 3.83 22.29
N VAL A 95 1.47 2.71 21.66
CA VAL A 95 2.38 1.97 20.78
C VAL A 95 2.56 2.79 19.50
N ALA A 96 3.73 3.40 19.33
CA ALA A 96 4.09 4.05 18.08
C ALA A 96 4.78 3.03 17.19
N VAL A 97 4.18 2.75 16.03
CA VAL A 97 4.76 1.89 15.02
C VAL A 97 5.15 2.75 13.84
N ILE A 98 6.46 2.84 13.57
CA ILE A 98 6.98 3.71 12.53
C ILE A 98 7.37 2.85 11.33
N VAL A 99 6.92 3.28 10.15
CA VAL A 99 7.20 2.62 8.87
C VAL A 99 8.15 3.50 8.07
N GLY A 100 9.43 3.11 8.04
CA GLY A 100 10.46 3.80 7.27
C GLY A 100 10.61 3.20 5.87
N ALA A 101 10.50 4.04 4.82
CA ALA A 101 10.85 3.69 3.45
C ALA A 101 12.07 4.51 2.99
N SER A 102 13.13 3.85 2.54
CA SER A 102 14.38 4.49 2.10
C SER A 102 14.68 4.18 0.63
N VAL A 103 15.07 5.21 -0.13
CA VAL A 103 15.51 5.11 -1.54
C VAL A 103 16.91 5.72 -1.61
N GLY A 104 17.94 4.92 -1.91
CA GLY A 104 19.35 5.34 -1.87
C GLY A 104 19.71 6.45 -2.87
N GLY A 105 20.67 7.32 -2.48
CA GLY A 105 21.05 8.61 -3.12
C GLY A 105 21.51 8.56 -4.59
N PHE A 106 21.86 9.75 -5.14
CA PHE A 106 22.17 10.15 -6.55
C PHE A 106 21.34 9.50 -7.67
N LEU A 107 21.29 8.17 -7.73
CA LEU A 107 20.27 7.38 -8.40
C LEU A 107 18.85 7.82 -7.99
N ALA A 108 18.61 8.20 -6.72
CA ALA A 108 17.32 8.74 -6.29
C ALA A 108 16.86 9.96 -7.12
N VAL A 109 17.74 10.89 -7.48
CA VAL A 109 17.35 12.10 -8.24
C VAL A 109 17.01 11.74 -9.69
N VAL A 110 17.84 10.90 -10.32
CA VAL A 110 17.58 10.42 -11.69
C VAL A 110 16.30 9.58 -11.73
N ILE A 111 16.11 8.70 -10.75
CA ILE A 111 14.90 7.92 -10.58
C ILE A 111 13.71 8.85 -10.35
N LEU A 112 13.79 9.87 -9.50
CA LEU A 112 12.73 10.87 -9.27
C LEU A 112 12.33 11.59 -10.57
N VAL A 113 13.30 12.02 -11.38
CA VAL A 113 13.02 12.67 -12.68
C VAL A 113 12.32 11.70 -13.63
N LEU A 114 12.83 10.46 -13.76
CA LEU A 114 12.20 9.43 -14.59
C LEU A 114 10.80 9.03 -14.08
N MET A 115 10.61 9.03 -12.75
CA MET A 115 9.36 8.72 -12.06
C MET A 115 8.31 9.80 -12.36
N VAL A 116 8.63 11.08 -12.22
CA VAL A 116 7.72 12.20 -12.55
C VAL A 116 7.24 12.11 -14.01
N VAL A 117 8.16 11.87 -14.95
CA VAL A 117 7.82 11.75 -16.37
C VAL A 117 6.90 10.55 -16.65
N LYS A 118 7.20 9.38 -16.07
CA LYS A 118 6.35 8.18 -16.24
C LYS A 118 4.96 8.35 -15.61
N CYS A 119 4.86 9.05 -14.47
CA CYS A 119 3.58 9.36 -13.82
C CYS A 119 2.71 10.28 -14.67
N VAL A 120 3.29 11.35 -15.22
CA VAL A 120 2.57 12.27 -16.11
C VAL A 120 2.08 11.54 -17.35
N ARG A 121 2.94 10.69 -17.96
CA ARG A 121 2.55 9.87 -19.11
C ARG A 121 1.43 8.89 -18.76
N ARG A 122 1.55 8.09 -17.71
CA ARG A 122 0.49 7.16 -17.29
C ARG A 122 -0.83 7.86 -16.94
N LYS A 123 -0.76 9.01 -16.26
CA LYS A 123 -1.96 9.82 -15.95
C LYS A 123 -2.61 10.35 -17.23
N LYS A 124 -1.82 10.62 -18.27
CA LYS A 124 -2.31 10.97 -19.62
C LYS A 124 -2.95 9.77 -20.31
N GLU A 125 -2.36 8.57 -20.25
CA GLU A 125 -2.95 7.33 -20.79
C GLU A 125 -4.27 6.96 -20.09
N GLN A 126 -4.35 7.13 -18.76
CA GLN A 126 -5.58 6.87 -18.00
C GLN A 126 -6.70 7.85 -18.33
N LYS A 127 -6.37 9.13 -18.56
CA LYS A 127 -7.34 10.11 -19.06
C LYS A 127 -7.84 9.71 -20.45
N LEU A 128 -6.93 9.32 -21.35
CA LEU A 128 -7.29 8.87 -22.70
C LEU A 128 -8.26 7.68 -22.67
N SER A 129 -7.96 6.63 -21.89
CA SER A 129 -8.90 5.49 -21.75
C SER A 129 -10.23 5.84 -21.06
N THR A 130 -10.28 6.89 -20.23
CA THR A 130 -11.53 7.32 -19.58
C THR A 130 -12.38 8.19 -20.52
N ASP A 131 -11.73 8.98 -21.39
CA ASP A 131 -12.40 9.83 -22.38
C ASP A 131 -12.93 9.00 -23.56
N ASP A 132 -12.22 7.93 -23.96
CA ASP A 132 -12.68 6.99 -24.99
C ASP A 132 -13.94 6.21 -24.53
N LEU A 133 -13.98 5.78 -23.26
CA LEU A 133 -15.14 5.05 -22.71
C LEU A 133 -16.38 5.94 -22.52
N LYS A 134 -16.21 7.26 -22.38
CA LYS A 134 -17.34 8.21 -22.33
C LYS A 134 -17.93 8.50 -23.71
N THR A 135 -17.14 8.39 -24.76
CA THR A 135 -17.58 8.69 -26.12
C THR A 135 -18.44 7.56 -26.71
N GLU A 136 -18.38 6.35 -26.14
CA GLU A 136 -19.13 5.18 -26.62
C GLU A 136 -20.56 5.06 -26.03
N GLU A 137 -20.89 5.76 -24.93
CA GLU A 137 -22.21 5.70 -24.27
C GLU A 137 -23.23 6.77 -24.75
N GLU A 138 -22.82 7.83 -25.47
CA GLU A 138 -23.76 8.84 -26.01
C GLU A 138 -24.27 8.53 -27.43
N GLY A 139 -23.89 7.41 -28.04
CA GLY A 139 -24.10 7.14 -29.47
C GLY A 139 -25.35 6.37 -29.87
N LYS A 140 -26.36 6.15 -29.02
CA LYS A 140 -27.52 5.33 -29.42
C LYS A 140 -28.84 5.64 -28.72
N THR A 141 -29.55 6.66 -29.21
CA THR A 141 -31.00 6.59 -29.49
C THR A 141 -31.38 7.80 -30.33
N ASP A 142 -31.81 7.53 -31.56
CA ASP A 142 -32.71 8.29 -32.46
C ASP A 142 -32.38 7.74 -33.86
N GLY A 143 -33.17 6.88 -34.52
CA GLY A 143 -34.54 7.08 -34.98
C GLY A 143 -34.56 6.66 -36.47
N GLU A 144 -35.75 6.28 -36.97
CA GLU A 144 -36.07 5.95 -38.38
C GLU A 144 -35.64 4.54 -38.85
N GLY A 145 -36.47 3.68 -39.42
CA GLY A 145 -37.83 3.75 -39.97
C GLY A 145 -37.88 2.64 -41.03
N ASN A 146 -38.96 1.87 -41.12
CA ASN A 146 -39.21 1.15 -42.37
C ASN A 146 -40.71 0.98 -42.62
N ALA A 147 -41.11 1.39 -43.81
CA ALA A 147 -42.40 1.15 -44.41
C ALA A 147 -42.49 -0.31 -44.87
N ASP A 148 -43.66 -0.91 -44.74
CA ASP A 148 -44.05 -2.06 -45.56
C ASP A 148 -45.49 -1.83 -46.04
N ASP A 149 -45.59 -1.72 -47.36
CA ASP A 149 -46.83 -1.65 -48.14
C ASP A 149 -47.18 -3.06 -48.60
N GLY A 150 -48.43 -3.50 -48.43
CA GLY A 150 -48.88 -4.73 -49.08
C GLY A 150 -50.13 -5.42 -48.53
N THR A 151 -51.28 -5.06 -49.10
CA THR A 151 -52.39 -5.97 -49.48
C THR A 151 -53.17 -6.70 -48.37
N LYS A 152 -54.39 -6.22 -48.07
CA LYS A 152 -55.66 -6.78 -48.59
C LYS A 152 -56.85 -5.91 -48.22
#